data_AF-A0A1Q9P975-F1
#
_entry.id   AF-A0A1Q9P975-F1
#
_cell.length_a   1.000
_cell.length_b   1.000
_cell.length_c   1.000
_cell.angle_alpha   90.00
_cell.angle_beta   90.00
_cell.angle_gamma   90.00
#
_symmetry.space_group_name_H-M   'P 1'
#
loop_
_entity.id
_entity.type
_entity.pdbx_description
1 polymer ?
#
loop_
_entity_poly.entity_id
_entity_poly.type
_entity_poly.pdbx_seq_one_letter_code
_entity_poly.pdbx_strand_id
1 'polypeptide(L)' 'MTDLSKNAQCVLKILENAESLTTTDILGIASTDEYADLCTDCAGGDAFVAAANQLVEAGLITKKFGKGGYRWQMVKD' A
#
# COMPACT_ATOMS: atom_id res chain seq x y z
N MET A 1 -7.66 17.98 -4.22
CA MET A 1 -6.66 16.89 -4.21
C MET A 1 -6.95 16.09 -2.95
N THR A 2 -7.19 14.79 -3.07
CA THR A 2 -7.50 13.93 -1.93
C THR A 2 -6.30 13.96 -0.98
N ASP A 3 -6.48 14.46 0.23
CA ASP A 3 -5.40 14.57 1.21
C ASP A 3 -5.08 13.15 1.71
N LEU A 4 -4.12 12.50 1.05
CA LEU A 4 -3.72 11.13 1.38
C LEU A 4 -2.90 11.13 2.67
N SER A 5 -3.22 10.23 3.58
CA SER A 5 -2.39 10.02 4.79
C SER A 5 -0.96 9.64 4.39
N LYS A 6 0.03 9.89 5.26
CA LYS A 6 1.43 9.49 5.01
C LYS A 6 1.56 8.00 4.68
N ASN A 7 0.80 7.16 5.39
CA ASN A 7 0.74 5.73 5.13
C ASN A 7 0.17 5.42 3.74
N ALA A 8 -0.90 6.11 3.32
CA ALA A 8 -1.45 5.95 1.98
C ALA A 8 -0.44 6.38 0.90
N GLN A 9 0.27 7.49 1.10
CA GLN A 9 1.33 7.92 0.19
C GLN A 9 2.47 6.89 0.11
N CYS A 10 2.86 6.31 1.25
CA CYS A 10 3.89 5.29 1.30
C CYS A 10 3.48 4.02 0.53
N VAL A 11 2.26 3.51 0.78
CA VAL A 11 1.72 2.33 0.07
C VAL A 11 1.66 2.58 -1.43
N LEU A 12 1.25 3.78 -1.85
CA LEU A 12 1.19 4.13 -3.27
C LEU A 12 2.58 4.07 -3.90
N LYS A 13 3.58 4.66 -3.24
CA LYS A 13 4.96 4.70 -3.72
C LYS A 13 5.61 3.32 -3.82
N ILE A 14 5.29 2.43 -2.87
CA ILE A 14 5.70 1.02 -2.93
C ILE A 14 5.06 0.33 -4.16
N LEU A 15 3.77 0.57 -4.40
CA LEU A 15 3.03 -0.05 -5.50
C LEU A 15 3.34 0.56 -6.88
N GLU A 16 3.82 1.81 -6.95
CA GLU A 16 4.30 2.42 -8.20
C GLU A 16 5.47 1.65 -8.82
N ASN A 17 6.29 1.00 -7.98
CA ASN A 17 7.48 0.27 -8.39
C ASN A 17 7.24 -1.24 -8.56
N ALA A 18 6.01 -1.73 -8.39
CA ALA A 18 5.70 -3.15 -8.42
C ALA A 18 4.42 -3.46 -9.20
N GLU A 19 4.39 -4.61 -9.91
CA GLU A 19 3.17 -5.01 -10.63
C GLU A 19 2.04 -5.44 -9.69
N SER A 20 2.36 -6.25 -8.68
CA SER A 20 1.40 -6.63 -7.64
C SER A 20 2.14 -7.16 -6.41
N LEU A 21 1.68 -6.76 -5.22
CA LEU A 21 2.30 -7.17 -3.95
C LEU A 21 1.24 -7.68 -2.98
N THR A 22 1.60 -8.66 -2.15
CA THR A 22 0.75 -9.05 -1.01
C THR A 22 0.87 -8.04 0.13
N THR A 23 -0.07 -8.05 1.06
CA THR A 23 0.04 -7.25 2.29
C THR A 23 1.37 -7.51 3.01
N THR A 24 1.80 -8.78 3.10
CA THR A 24 3.06 -9.15 3.75
C THR A 24 4.27 -8.56 3.02
N ASP A 25 4.28 -8.58 1.69
CA ASP A 25 5.36 -7.99 0.90
C ASP A 25 5.44 -6.47 1.14
N ILE A 26 4.29 -5.79 1.13
CA ILE A 26 4.23 -4.34 1.36
C ILE A 26 4.70 -3.99 2.77
N LEU A 27 4.27 -4.73 3.79
CA LEU A 27 4.73 -4.51 5.16
C LEU A 27 6.24 -4.75 5.29
N GLY A 28 6.78 -5.76 4.60
CA GLY A 28 8.21 -6.02 4.52
C GLY A 28 8.98 -4.85 3.90
N ILE A 29 8.52 -4.33 2.77
CA ILE A 29 9.12 -3.17 2.09
C ILE A 29 8.98 -1.89 2.93
N ALA A 30 7.81 -1.66 3.50
CA ALA A 30 7.52 -0.52 4.38
C ALA A 30 8.43 -0.48 5.61
N SER A 31 8.95 -1.64 6.03
CA SER A 31 9.88 -1.78 7.16
C SER A 31 11.35 -1.56 6.77
N THR A 32 11.66 -1.32 5.48
CA THR A 32 13.02 -1.02 5.03
C THR A 32 13.36 0.45 5.25
N ASP A 33 14.65 0.75 5.40
CA ASP A 33 15.15 2.12 5.62
C ASP A 33 14.73 3.11 4.52
N GLU A 34 14.54 2.62 3.29
CA GLU A 34 14.09 3.43 2.14
C GLU A 34 12.70 4.04 2.36
N TYR A 35 11.83 3.35 3.09
CA TYR A 35 10.44 3.75 3.33
C TYR A 35 10.18 4.14 4.78
N ALA A 36 11.14 3.97 5.70
CA ALA A 36 10.95 4.23 7.14
C ALA A 36 10.45 5.66 7.45
N ASP A 37 10.93 6.66 6.71
CA ASP A 37 10.51 8.07 6.86
C ASP A 37 9.09 8.35 6.34
N LEU A 38 8.60 7.54 5.39
CA LEU A 38 7.28 7.66 4.75
C LEU A 38 6.23 6.78 5.44
N CYS A 39 6.63 5.59 5.87
CA CYS A 39 5.81 4.53 6.47
C CYS A 39 5.95 4.50 8.00
N THR A 40 5.97 5.66 8.66
CA THR A 40 6.25 5.79 10.10
C THR A 40 5.32 4.96 11.00
N ASP A 41 4.10 4.63 10.53
CA ASP A 41 3.13 3.76 11.22
C ASP A 41 2.54 2.66 10.33
N CYS A 42 3.09 2.46 9.13
CA CYS A 42 2.49 1.54 8.15
C CYS A 42 2.86 0.08 8.41
N ALA A 43 3.82 -0.19 9.30
CA ALA A 43 4.24 -1.54 9.69
C ALA A 43 3.16 -2.30 10.51
N GLY A 44 2.13 -1.60 11.00
CA GLY A 44 0.96 -2.22 11.61
C GLY A 44 -0.06 -2.65 10.55
N GLY A 45 -0.44 -3.93 10.55
CA GLY A 45 -1.41 -4.48 9.57
C GLY A 45 -2.72 -3.69 9.49
N ASP A 46 -3.24 -3.19 10.63
CA ASP A 46 -4.46 -2.37 10.67
C ASP A 46 -4.29 -1.00 10.01
N ALA A 47 -3.16 -0.33 10.26
CA ALA A 47 -2.84 0.96 9.66
C ALA A 47 -2.66 0.85 8.15
N PHE A 48 -2.02 -0.24 7.69
CA PHE A 48 -1.94 -0.57 6.27
C PHE A 48 -3.33 -0.77 5.66
N VAL A 49 -4.21 -1.56 6.28
CA VAL A 49 -5.55 -1.82 5.73
C VAL A 49 -6.37 -0.54 5.62
N ALA A 50 -6.30 0.35 6.61
CA ALA A 50 -6.97 1.64 6.56
C ALA A 50 -6.45 2.52 5.40
N ALA A 51 -5.13 2.62 5.26
CA ALA A 51 -4.48 3.36 4.17
C ALA A 51 -4.82 2.76 2.80
N ALA A 52 -4.73 1.44 2.65
CA ALA A 52 -5.02 0.75 1.40
C ALA A 52 -6.50 0.89 1.00
N ASN A 53 -7.44 0.85 1.96
CA ASN A 53 -8.85 1.10 1.68
C ASN A 53 -9.07 2.54 1.20
N GLN A 54 -8.43 3.55 1.81
CA GLN A 54 -8.49 4.94 1.35
C GLN A 54 -8.04 5.06 -0.13
N LEU A 55 -6.99 4.33 -0.51
CA LEU A 55 -6.49 4.33 -1.89
C LEU A 55 -7.41 3.60 -2.88
N VAL A 56 -8.08 2.53 -2.44
CA VAL A 56 -9.10 1.83 -3.24
C VAL A 56 -10.32 2.73 -3.44
N GLU A 57 -10.78 3.42 -2.40
CA GLU A 57 -11.89 4.38 -2.50
C GLU A 57 -11.55 5.58 -3.40
N ALA A 58 -10.29 6.00 -3.41
CA ALA A 58 -9.78 7.02 -4.32
C ALA A 58 -9.57 6.51 -5.76
N GLY A 59 -9.75 5.21 -6.03
CA GLY A 59 -9.56 4.61 -7.35
C GLY A 59 -8.10 4.50 -7.79
N LEU A 60 -7.14 4.64 -6.87
CA LEU A 60 -5.71 4.67 -7.19
C LEU A 60 -5.09 3.27 -7.22
N ILE A 61 -5.58 2.37 -6.35
CA ILE A 61 -5.14 0.98 -6.29
C ILE A 61 -6.35 0.04 -6.31
N THR A 62 -6.11 -1.21 -6.65
CA THR A 62 -7.11 -2.28 -6.56
C THR A 62 -6.57 -3.48 -5.80
N LYS A 63 -7.48 -4.23 -5.17
CA LYS A 63 -7.17 -5.49 -4.49
C LYS A 63 -7.81 -6.65 -5.22
N LYS A 64 -7.04 -7.73 -5.43
CA LYS A 64 -7.53 -9.00 -5.95
C LYS A 64 -7.17 -10.12 -4.99
N PHE A 65 -8.14 -10.98 -4.71
CA PHE A 65 -7.87 -12.18 -3.93
C PHE A 65 -7.14 -13.21 -4.81
N GLY A 66 -6.03 -13.74 -4.32
CA GLY A 66 -5.19 -14.67 -5.07
C GLY A 66 -4.41 -15.62 -4.16
N LYS A 67 -3.47 -16.36 -4.75
CA LYS A 67 -2.60 -17.28 -4.00
C LYS A 67 -1.76 -16.49 -2.99
N GLY A 68 -1.89 -16.81 -1.70
CA GLY A 68 -1.19 -16.11 -0.62
C GLY A 68 -1.94 -14.92 -0.02
N GLY A 69 -3.19 -14.66 -0.42
CA GLY A 69 -4.06 -13.63 0.18
C GLY A 69 -4.44 -12.51 -0.78
N TYR A 70 -4.72 -11.32 -0.22
CA TYR A 70 -5.00 -10.13 -1.03
C TYR A 70 -3.72 -9.60 -1.68
N ARG A 71 -3.81 -9.36 -2.98
CA ARG A 71 -2.77 -8.71 -3.77
C ARG A 71 -3.23 -7.32 -4.17
N TRP A 72 -2.38 -6.34 -3.94
CA TRP A 72 -2.60 -4.94 -4.22
C TRP A 72 -1.78 -4.54 -5.45
N GLN A 73 -2.37 -3.71 -6.29
CA GLN A 73 -1.73 -3.20 -7.51
C GLN A 73 -2.28 -1.82 -7.85
N MET A 74 -1.50 -1.02 -8.57
CA MET A 74 -1.96 0.25 -9.13
C MET A 74 -3.09 0.00 -10.14
N VAL A 75 -4.09 0.88 -10.15
CA VAL A 75 -5.02 0.96 -11.28
C VAL A 75 -4.25 1.57 -12.45
N LYS A 76 -4.06 0.81 -13.52
CA LYS A 76 -3.51 1.33 -14.78
C LYS A 76 -4.70 1.83 -15.62
N ASP A 77 -4.64 3.09 -16.03
CA ASP A 77 -5.47 3.66 -17.11
C ASP A 77 -5.21 2.92 -18.43
#